data_AF-A0AAD3HMC4-F1
#
_entry.id   AF-A0AAD3HMC4-F1
#
_cell.length_a   1.000
_cell.length_b   1.000
_cell.length_c   1.000
_cell.angle_alpha   90.00
_cell.angle_beta   90.00
_cell.angle_gamma   90.00
#
_symmetry.space_group_name_H-M   'P 1'
#
loop_
_entity.id
_entity.type
_entity.pdbx_description
1 polymer ?
#
loop_
_entity_poly.entity_id
_entity_poly.type
_entity_poly.pdbx_seq_one_letter_code
_entity_poly.pdbx_strand_id
1 'polypeptide(L)'
;VTLLCAGGFGEDGFLRTVGRVLRVRPAAPLPCGFWAAGFSFARAEWMQEVPYCPSLPHLFFGEESYMLARSWSRGWRVFAPALPLAFHQWQRGARAHTYQ
;
A
#
# COMPACT_ATOMS: atom_id res chain seq x y z
N VAL A 1 -1.96 -13.08 -8.46
CA VAL A 1 -1.51 -11.71 -8.09
C VAL A 1 -2.57 -11.10 -7.18
N THR A 2 -2.17 -10.23 -6.26
CA THR A 2 -3.09 -9.51 -5.37
C THR A 2 -3.20 -8.07 -5.83
N LEU A 3 -4.42 -7.57 -6.03
CA LEU A 3 -4.69 -6.15 -6.18
C LEU A 3 -5.15 -5.56 -4.86
N LEU A 4 -4.66 -4.38 -4.53
CA LEU A 4 -5.22 -3.60 -3.42
C LEU A 4 -6.56 -3.00 -3.86
N CYS A 5 -7.54 -3.04 -2.97
CA CYS A 5 -8.89 -2.55 -3.18
C CYS A 5 -9.37 -1.81 -1.93
N ALA A 6 -10.39 -0.95 -2.09
CA ALA A 6 -11.12 -0.42 -0.95
C ALA A 6 -11.82 -1.56 -0.19
N GLY A 7 -11.59 -1.63 1.11
CA GLY A 7 -12.31 -2.51 2.03
C GLY A 7 -13.52 -1.80 2.65
N GLY A 8 -13.32 -0.56 3.12
CA GLY A 8 -14.33 0.26 3.79
C GLY A 8 -13.67 1.27 4.74
N PHE A 9 -14.46 2.20 5.28
CA PHE A 9 -13.97 3.15 6.29
C PHE A 9 -14.03 2.52 7.68
N GLY A 10 -12.96 2.71 8.46
CA GLY A 10 -12.96 2.35 9.88
C GLY A 10 -13.74 3.36 10.72
N GLU A 11 -13.96 3.05 12.00
CA GLU A 11 -14.57 3.98 12.97
C GLU A 11 -13.74 5.26 13.16
N ASP A 12 -12.43 5.18 12.90
CA ASP A 12 -11.50 6.30 12.87
C ASP A 12 -11.61 7.17 11.59
N GLY A 13 -12.54 6.85 10.69
CA GLY A 13 -12.81 7.61 9.47
C GLY A 13 -11.79 7.39 8.35
N PHE A 14 -10.78 6.53 8.53
CA PHE A 14 -9.78 6.25 7.50
C PHE A 14 -10.17 5.03 6.65
N LEU A 15 -9.94 5.13 5.34
CA LEU A 15 -10.16 4.02 4.41
C LEU A 15 -9.19 2.88 4.70
N ARG A 16 -9.72 1.66 4.84
CA ARG A 16 -8.95 0.42 4.91
C ARG A 16 -8.77 -0.17 3.51
N THR A 17 -7.54 -0.55 3.20
CA THR A 17 -7.19 -1.27 1.98
C THR A 17 -7.24 -2.78 2.25
N VAL A 18 -7.68 -3.55 1.27
CA VAL A 18 -7.69 -5.02 1.32
C VAL A 18 -7.07 -5.59 0.06
N GLY A 19 -6.34 -6.69 0.20
CA GLY A 19 -5.83 -7.44 -0.94
C GLY A 19 -6.91 -8.38 -1.50
N ARG A 20 -7.15 -8.33 -2.81
CA ARG A 20 -7.98 -9.31 -3.53
C ARG A 20 -7.14 -10.07 -4.54
N VAL A 21 -7.18 -11.39 -4.45
CA VAL A 21 -6.42 -12.26 -5.35
C VAL A 21 -7.16 -12.39 -6.67
N LEU A 22 -6.47 -12.10 -7.78
CA LEU A 22 -6.99 -12.35 -9.12
C LEU A 22 -6.97 -13.85 -9.43
N ARG A 23 -8.06 -14.34 -10.01
CA ARG A 23 -8.19 -15.74 -10.49
C ARG A 23 -7.20 -16.07 -11.60
N VAL A 24 -6.94 -15.10 -12.47
CA VAL A 24 -6.02 -15.23 -13.60
C VAL A 24 -4.83 -14.31 -13.38
N ARG A 25 -3.63 -14.84 -13.60
CA ARG A 25 -2.40 -14.07 -13.53
C ARG A 25 -2.30 -13.15 -14.77
N PRO A 26 -2.06 -11.85 -14.60
CA PRO A 26 -1.84 -10.96 -15.73
C PRO A 26 -0.45 -11.18 -16.33
N ALA A 27 -0.30 -10.90 -17.62
CA ALA A 27 0.98 -10.99 -18.32
C ALA A 27 1.96 -9.86 -17.95
N ALA A 28 1.44 -8.72 -17.48
CA ALA A 28 2.19 -7.52 -17.15
C ALA A 28 1.66 -6.88 -15.85
N PRO A 29 2.41 -5.95 -15.21
CA PRO A 29 1.91 -5.18 -14.08
C PRO A 29 0.59 -4.48 -14.42
N LEU A 30 -0.33 -4.46 -13.46
CA LEU A 30 -1.64 -3.86 -13.64
C LEU A 30 -1.69 -2.50 -12.95
N PRO A 31 -2.32 -1.47 -13.56
CA PRO A 31 -2.63 -0.24 -12.84
C PRO A 31 -3.41 -0.56 -11.57
N CYS A 32 -3.04 0.11 -10.47
CA CYS A 32 -3.67 -0.09 -9.17
C CYS A 32 -4.09 1.26 -8.59
N GLY A 33 -5.31 1.31 -8.05
CA GLY A 33 -5.87 2.51 -7.43
C GLY A 33 -5.43 2.73 -5.98
N PHE A 34 -4.58 1.86 -5.44
CA PHE A 34 -4.12 1.90 -4.05
C PHE A 34 -2.63 1.55 -3.98
N TRP A 35 -1.95 2.10 -2.99
CA TRP A 35 -0.52 1.90 -2.74
C TRP A 35 -0.32 1.32 -1.34
N ALA A 36 0.69 0.45 -1.18
CA ALA A 36 1.08 -0.09 0.11
C ALA A 36 2.44 0.50 0.52
N ALA A 37 2.49 1.21 1.64
CA ALA A 37 3.72 1.83 2.12
C ALA A 37 4.74 0.79 2.59
N GLY A 38 4.27 -0.29 3.22
CA GLY A 38 5.14 -1.30 3.85
C GLY A 38 6.01 -2.12 2.89
N PHE A 39 5.64 -2.21 1.61
CA PHE A 39 6.45 -2.89 0.59
C PHE A 39 6.12 -2.38 -0.81
N SER A 40 6.92 -1.44 -1.32
CA SER A 40 6.79 -0.89 -2.67
C SER A 40 8.14 -0.46 -3.23
N PHE A 41 8.18 -0.26 -4.54
CA PHE A 41 9.38 0.17 -5.27
C PHE A 41 9.05 1.39 -6.10
N ALA A 42 9.93 2.39 -6.07
CA ALA A 42 9.87 3.58 -6.88
C ALA A 42 11.28 4.10 -7.18
N ARG A 43 11.41 5.04 -8.12
CA ARG A 43 12.65 5.81 -8.27
C ARG A 43 12.86 6.64 -7.00
N ALA A 44 14.12 6.84 -6.61
CA ALA A 44 14.47 7.67 -5.45
C ALA A 44 13.89 9.10 -5.52
N GLU A 45 13.69 9.61 -6.74
CA GLU A 45 13.08 10.91 -7.03
C GLU A 45 11.66 11.05 -6.47
N TRP A 46 10.89 9.96 -6.36
CA TRP A 46 9.57 9.97 -5.74
C TRP A 46 9.61 10.49 -4.30
N MET A 47 10.63 10.12 -3.52
CA MET A 47 10.77 10.60 -2.14
C MET A 47 11.09 12.10 -2.05
N GLN A 48 11.77 12.65 -3.07
CA GLN A 48 12.13 14.07 -3.12
C GLN A 48 10.91 14.92 -3.53
N GLU A 49 10.12 14.43 -4.48
CA GLU A 49 8.93 15.13 -4.98
C GLU A 49 7.72 14.97 -4.04
N VAL A 50 7.60 13.82 -3.38
CA VAL A 50 6.48 13.44 -2.52
C VAL A 50 6.97 13.15 -1.10
N PRO A 51 7.56 14.14 -0.39
CA PRO A 51 7.96 13.92 0.99
C PRO A 51 6.74 13.73 1.89
N TYR A 52 6.93 12.92 2.93
CA TYR A 52 5.98 12.81 4.04
C TYR A 52 5.73 14.17 4.69
N CYS A 53 4.53 14.36 5.23
CA CYS A 53 4.14 15.63 5.85
C CYS A 53 4.73 15.76 7.26
N PRO A 54 5.56 16.79 7.54
CA PRO A 54 6.13 16.97 8.87
C PRO A 54 5.11 17.23 9.98
N SER A 55 3.92 17.75 9.63
CA SER A 55 2.84 18.05 10.58
C SER A 55 1.95 16.85 10.90
N LEU A 56 2.20 15.68 10.31
CA LEU A 56 1.47 14.43 10.56
C LEU A 56 2.40 13.34 11.10
N PRO A 57 3.12 13.60 12.21
CA PRO A 57 3.99 12.58 12.79
C PRO A 57 3.14 11.41 13.31
N HIS A 58 3.66 10.19 13.16
CA HIS A 58 3.04 8.96 13.65
C HIS A 58 1.67 8.61 13.03
N LEU A 59 1.27 9.28 11.93
CA LEU A 59 0.08 8.88 11.18
C LEU A 59 0.28 7.48 10.60
N PHE A 60 -0.51 6.52 11.06
CA PHE A 60 -0.47 5.14 10.58
C PHE A 60 -1.63 4.88 9.60
N PHE A 61 -2.87 4.84 10.09
CA PHE A 61 -4.02 4.74 9.21
C PHE A 61 -4.25 6.06 8.48
N GLY A 62 -4.43 5.99 7.16
CA GLY A 62 -4.62 7.16 6.28
C GLY A 62 -3.36 7.66 5.59
N GLU A 63 -2.17 7.30 6.09
CA GLU A 63 -0.89 7.68 5.48
C GLU A 63 -0.78 7.20 4.03
N GLU A 64 -1.11 5.94 3.75
CA GLU A 64 -1.06 5.38 2.40
C GLU A 64 -1.95 6.15 1.42
N SER A 65 -3.16 6.54 1.86
CA SER A 65 -4.11 7.31 1.04
C SER A 65 -3.62 8.74 0.82
N TYR A 66 -3.05 9.35 1.86
CA TYR A 66 -2.46 10.69 1.79
C TYR A 66 -1.29 10.74 0.80
N MET A 67 -0.34 9.82 0.94
CA MET A 67 0.83 9.73 0.07
C MET A 67 0.44 9.39 -1.37
N LEU A 68 -0.53 8.50 -1.56
CA LEU A 68 -1.08 8.17 -2.88
C LEU A 68 -1.67 9.41 -3.56
N ALA A 69 -2.51 10.19 -2.88
CA ALA A 69 -3.11 11.40 -3.45
C ALA A 69 -2.05 12.45 -3.83
N ARG A 70 -1.01 12.61 -3.01
CA ARG A 70 0.12 13.51 -3.31
C ARG A 70 0.97 13.01 -4.48
N SER A 71 1.17 11.70 -4.58
CA SER A 71 1.90 11.07 -5.69
C SER A 71 1.15 11.27 -6.99
N TRP A 72 -0.15 10.98 -7.00
CA TRP A 72 -1.01 11.12 -8.17
C TRP A 72 -1.07 12.55 -8.69
N SER A 73 -1.20 13.53 -7.79
CA SER A 73 -1.21 14.96 -8.18
C SER A 73 0.12 15.47 -8.76
N ARG A 74 1.19 14.67 -8.67
CA ARG A 74 2.51 14.93 -9.29
C ARG A 74 2.79 14.03 -10.50
N GLY A 75 1.79 13.27 -10.97
CA GLY A 75 1.91 12.43 -12.16
C GLY A 75 2.46 11.03 -11.93
N TRP A 76 2.73 10.65 -10.67
CA TRP A 76 3.12 9.27 -10.35
C TRP A 76 1.94 8.32 -10.48
N ARG A 77 2.22 7.12 -10.98
CA ARG A 77 1.21 6.07 -11.18
C ARG A 77 1.60 4.82 -10.42
N VAL A 78 0.62 4.15 -9.86
CA VAL A 78 0.83 2.95 -9.03
C VAL A 78 0.43 1.71 -9.83
N PHE A 79 1.25 0.67 -9.72
CA PHE A 79 1.04 -0.60 -10.38
C PHE A 79 1.21 -1.74 -9.39
N ALA A 80 0.35 -2.75 -9.51
CA ALA A 80 0.53 -4.04 -8.85
C ALA A 80 1.41 -4.94 -9.74
N PRO A 81 2.45 -5.59 -9.19
CA PRO A 81 3.32 -6.48 -9.96
C PRO A 81 2.54 -7.70 -10.45
N ALA A 82 2.86 -8.24 -11.62
CA ALA A 82 2.17 -9.44 -12.17
C ALA A 82 2.37 -10.72 -11.34
N LEU A 83 3.35 -10.70 -10.42
CA LEU A 83 3.75 -11.81 -9.57
C LEU A 83 3.72 -11.36 -8.10
N PRO A 84 3.22 -12.21 -7.18
CA PRO A 84 3.41 -11.98 -5.76
C PRO A 84 4.88 -12.22 -5.40
N LEU A 85 5.56 -11.19 -4.89
CA LEU A 85 6.97 -11.28 -4.48
C LEU A 85 7.14 -11.58 -3.00
N ALA A 86 6.22 -11.07 -2.17
CA ALA A 86 6.23 -11.25 -0.72
C ALA A 86 4.80 -11.22 -0.17
N PHE A 87 4.61 -11.82 1.01
CA PHE A 87 3.34 -11.80 1.74
C PHE A 87 3.54 -11.10 3.08
N HIS A 88 2.57 -10.28 3.48
CA HIS A 88 2.57 -9.63 4.77
C HIS A 88 1.72 -10.42 5.77
N GLN A 89 2.35 -10.92 6.83
CA GLN A 89 1.63 -11.58 7.92
C GLN A 89 0.98 -10.54 8.83
N TRP A 90 -0.28 -10.22 8.53
CA TRP A 90 -0.99 -9.17 9.25
C TRP A 90 -1.47 -9.62 10.64
N GLN A 91 -1.87 -10.89 10.76
CA GLN A 91 -2.32 -11.44 12.03
C GLN A 91 -1.14 -11.71 12.96
N ARG A 92 -1.24 -11.20 14.19
CA ARG A 92 -0.22 -11.38 15.23
C ARG A 92 -0.38 -12.68 16.02
N GLY A 93 -1.46 -13.45 15.83
CA GLY A 93 -1.75 -14.65 16.62
C GLY A 93 -0.62 -15.70 16.59
N ALA A 94 0.06 -15.85 15.46
CA ALA A 94 1.19 -16.78 15.34
C ALA A 94 2.51 -16.28 15.99
N ARG A 95 2.57 -15.02 16.46
CA ARG A 95 3.76 -14.46 17.13
C ARG A 95 3.92 -14.91 18.58
N ALA A 96 2.93 -15.60 19.16
CA ALA A 96 2.99 -16.10 20.54
C ALA A 96 4.15 -17.11 20.77
N HIS A 97 4.65 -17.74 19.71
CA HIS A 97 5.71 -18.76 19.77
C HIS A 97 7.06 -18.30 19.22
N THR A 98 7.18 -17.02 18.84
CA THR A 98 8.40 -16.48 18.26
C THR A 98 8.67 -15.13 18.91
N TYR A 99 9.11 -15.17 20.17
CA TYR A 99 9.95 -14.11 20.69
C TYR A 99 11.40 -14.51 20.43
N GLN A 100 12.13 -13.50 20.00
CA GLN A 100 13.57 -13.38 19.75
C GLN A 100 14.46 -14.32 20.55
#